data_AF-A0A920CA05-F1
#
_entry.id   AF-A0A920CA05-F1
#
_cell.length_a   1.000
_cell.length_b   1.000
_cell.length_c   1.000
_cell.angle_alpha   90.00
_cell.angle_beta   90.00
_cell.angle_gamma   90.00
#
_symmetry.space_group_name_H-M   'P 1'
#
loop_
_entity.id
_entity.type
_entity.pdbx_description
1 polymer ?
#
loop_
_entity_poly.entity_id
_entity_poly.type
_entity_poly.pdbx_seq_one_letter_code
_entity_poly.pdbx_strand_id
1 'polypeptide(L)' 'MQKAFIVYFWTEKRNNLDELNQLLSEGWKVHSQKPMGTGESAGAYSLVILEK' A
#
# COMPACT_ATOMS: atom_id res chain seq x y z
N MET A 1 -17.57 2.28 -0.91
CA MET A 1 -16.85 1.58 -1.99
C MET A 1 -15.49 1.14 -1.48
N GLN A 2 -14.91 0.04 -1.99
CA GLN A 2 -13.60 -0.46 -1.56
C GLN A 2 -12.62 -0.56 -2.74
N LYS A 3 -11.33 -0.29 -2.46
CA LYS A 3 -10.21 -0.47 -3.39
C LYS A 3 -9.10 -1.26 -2.72
N ALA A 4 -8.49 -2.19 -3.45
CA ALA A 4 -7.30 -2.91 -3.03
C ALA A 4 -6.04 -2.27 -3.62
N PHE A 5 -5.00 -2.15 -2.82
CA PHE A 5 -3.75 -1.45 -3.14
C PHE A 5 -2.57 -2.25 -2.61
N ILE A 6 -1.49 -2.42 -3.39
CA ILE A 6 -0.26 -3.05 -2.87
C ILE A 6 0.75 -1.93 -2.59
N VAL A 7 1.09 -1.78 -1.32
CA VAL A 7 2.21 -0.94 -0.90
C VAL A 7 3.47 -1.78 -0.98
N TYR A 8 4.43 -1.29 -1.74
CA TYR A 8 5.76 -1.88 -1.85
C TYR A 8 6.79 -0.89 -1.31
N PHE A 9 7.67 -1.36 -0.43
CA PHE A 9 8.79 -0.59 0.09
C PHE A 9 10.09 -1.32 -0.21
N TRP A 10 10.83 -0.80 -1.20
CA TRP A 10 12.21 -1.17 -1.49
C TRP A 10 13.11 -0.01 -1.13
N THR A 11 14.30 -0.34 -0.62
CA THR A 11 15.14 0.57 0.15
C THR A 11 15.46 1.92 -0.47
N GLU A 12 15.29 2.19 -1.77
CA GLU A 12 15.70 3.51 -2.29
C GLU A 12 14.94 4.20 -3.43
N LYS A 13 13.94 3.63 -4.15
CA LYS A 13 13.37 4.42 -5.30
C LYS A 13 12.08 3.99 -5.98
N ARG A 14 11.53 2.81 -5.67
CA ARG A 14 10.30 2.32 -6.31
C ARG A 14 9.33 1.92 -5.22
N ASN A 15 8.48 2.87 -4.83
CA ASN A 15 7.35 2.61 -3.95
C ASN A 15 6.10 3.28 -4.52
N ASN A 16 4.94 2.86 -4.03
CA ASN A 16 3.64 3.34 -4.49
C ASN A 16 3.06 4.34 -3.46
N LEU A 17 3.91 5.02 -2.68
CA LEU A 17 3.47 5.89 -1.59
C LEU A 17 2.74 7.13 -2.11
N ASP A 18 3.17 7.69 -3.24
CA ASP A 18 2.55 8.89 -3.82
C ASP A 18 1.09 8.64 -4.21
N GLU A 19 0.81 7.51 -4.86
CA GLU A 19 -0.55 7.13 -5.27
C GLU A 19 -1.43 6.84 -4.04
N LEU A 20 -0.89 6.16 -3.03
CA LEU A 20 -1.59 5.94 -1.76
C LEU A 20 -1.93 7.30 -1.10
N ASN A 21 -0.96 8.20 -1.00
CA ASN A 21 -1.13 9.51 -0.38
C ASN A 21 -2.17 10.36 -1.12
N GLN A 22 -2.20 10.30 -2.46
CA GLN A 22 -3.24 10.96 -3.25
C GLN A 22 -4.63 10.44 -2.87
N LEU A 23 -4.83 9.12 -2.85
CA LEU A 23 -6.13 8.53 -2.49
C LEU A 23 -6.55 8.94 -1.07
N LEU A 24 -5.61 8.94 -0.12
CA LEU A 24 -5.89 9.39 1.25
C LEU A 24 -6.30 10.87 1.29
N SER A 25 -5.65 11.74 0.51
CA SER A 25 -6.00 13.17 0.41
C SER A 25 -7.37 13.41 -0.23
N GLU A 26 -7.83 12.51 -1.10
CA GLU A 26 -9.18 12.53 -1.67
C GLU A 26 -10.25 12.00 -0.69
N GLY A 27 -9.88 11.69 0.55
CA GLY A 27 -10.79 11.27 1.62
C GLY A 27 -11.03 9.76 1.71
N TRP A 28 -10.26 8.95 0.98
CA TRP A 28 -10.25 7.50 1.22
C TRP A 28 -9.59 7.19 2.56
N LYS A 29 -10.06 6.15 3.25
CA LYS A 29 -9.54 5.71 4.54
C LYS A 29 -8.97 4.30 4.46
N VAL A 30 -7.94 4.02 5.24
CA VAL A 30 -7.41 2.64 5.37
C VAL A 30 -8.41 1.81 6.17
N HIS A 31 -9.01 0.82 5.52
CA HIS A 31 -9.91 -0.15 6.14
C HIS A 31 -9.15 -1.36 6.69
N SER A 32 -8.15 -1.84 5.96
CA SER A 32 -7.35 -3.01 6.35
C SER A 32 -5.95 -2.92 5.77
N GLN A 33 -4.97 -3.40 6.53
CA GLN A 33 -3.61 -3.62 6.06
C GLN A 33 -3.19 -5.05 6.40
N LYS A 34 -2.68 -5.79 5.42
CA LYS A 34 -2.11 -7.13 5.63
C LYS A 34 -0.71 -7.22 5.04
N PRO A 35 0.30 -7.63 5.83
CA PRO A 35 1.62 -7.92 5.29
C PRO A 35 1.50 -9.07 4.28
N MET A 36 2.20 -8.95 3.16
CA MET A 36 2.35 -10.02 2.19
C MET A 36 3.72 -10.64 2.40
N GLY A 37 3.79 -11.97 2.48
CA GLY A 37 5.05 -12.68 2.71
C GLY A 37 6.06 -12.38 1.61
N THR A 38 7.29 -12.07 2.00
CA THR A 38 8.36 -11.64 1.10
C THR A 38 9.40 -12.74 1.07
N GLY A 39 9.17 -13.76 0.23
CA GLY A 39 10.16 -14.82 0.02
C GLY A 39 11.51 -14.19 -0.35
N GLU A 40 12.54 -14.52 0.44
CA GLU A 40 13.99 -14.25 0.29
C GLU A 40 14.45 -12.84 -0.17
N SER A 41 13.54 -11.87 -0.31
CA SER A 41 13.80 -10.57 -0.93
C SER A 41 13.75 -9.45 0.11
N ALA A 42 14.63 -8.46 -0.05
CA ALA A 42 14.77 -7.30 0.85
C ALA A 42 13.62 -6.27 0.73
N GLY A 43 12.54 -6.61 0.04
CA GLY A 43 11.40 -5.73 -0.22
C GLY A 43 10.24 -6.07 0.69
N ALA A 44 9.63 -5.08 1.33
CA ALA A 44 8.42 -5.27 2.11
C ALA A 44 7.17 -5.01 1.25
N TYR A 45 6.21 -5.93 1.27
CA TYR A 45 4.93 -5.78 0.58
C TYR A 45 3.78 -5.81 1.58
N SER A 46 2.78 -4.96 1.35
CA SER A 46 1.55 -4.94 2.14
C SER A 46 0.34 -4.74 1.25
N LEU A 47 -0.67 -5.58 1.38
CA LEU A 47 -1.99 -5.34 0.82
C LEU A 47 -2.72 -4.33 1.73
N VAL A 48 -3.15 -3.22 1.16
CA VAL A 48 -3.94 -2.19 1.82
C VAL A 48 -5.30 -2.14 1.15
N ILE A 49 -6.36 -2.21 1.94
CA ILE A 49 -7.73 -1.97 1.48
C ILE A 49 -8.12 -0.57 1.91
N LEU A 50 -8.51 0.25 0.94
CA LEU A 50 -9.06 1.58 1.16
C LEU A 50 -10.59 1.55 1.02
N GLU A 51 -11.27 2.37 1.81
CA GLU A 51 -12.72 2.57 1.73
C GLU A 51 -13.08 4.05 1.63
N LYS A 52 -14.19 4.33 0.94
CA LYS A 52 -14.78 5.67 0.79
C LYS A 52 -16.29 5.59 0.75
#